data_AF-A0A7S1MU26-F1
#
_entry.id   AF-A0A7S1MU26-F1
#
_cell.length_a   1.000
_cell.length_b   1.000
_cell.length_c   1.000
_cell.angle_alpha   90.00
_cell.angle_beta   90.00
_cell.angle_gamma   90.00
#
_symmetry.space_group_name_H-M   'P 1'
#
loop_
_entity.id
_entity.type
_entity.pdbx_description
1 polymer ?
#
loop_
_entity_poly.entity_id
_entity_poly.type
_entity_poly.pdbx_seq_one_letter_code
_entity_poly.pdbx_strand_id
1 'polypeptide(L)'
;TLSAGISHNKMLAKLASAQNKPNKQTIVPTAGVQSLMEKLPLKSIRGLGGKAGREVVRVLMSEAGKSIGKDEDSLTAADLQRISDTDMVRLFGQQRGTWLARVSR
;
A
#
# COMPACT_ATOMS: atom_id res chain seq x y z
N THR A 1 -9.88 26.12 -5.71
CA THR A 1 -10.62 24.96 -6.29
C THR A 1 -10.33 23.72 -5.47
N LEU A 2 -11.25 22.77 -5.40
CA LEU A 2 -11.14 21.56 -4.57
C LEU A 2 -10.95 20.32 -5.44
N SER A 3 -10.36 19.26 -4.89
CA SER A 3 -10.33 17.94 -5.53
C SER A 3 -10.72 16.88 -4.51
N ALA A 4 -11.48 15.88 -4.95
CA ALA A 4 -12.09 14.90 -4.07
C ALA A 4 -11.77 13.46 -4.51
N GLY A 5 -11.80 12.54 -3.56
CA GLY A 5 -11.65 11.11 -3.82
C GLY A 5 -12.79 10.36 -3.15
N ILE A 6 -13.40 9.42 -3.87
CA ILE A 6 -14.55 8.64 -3.41
C ILE A 6 -14.19 7.16 -3.48
N SER A 7 -14.31 6.45 -2.36
CA SER A 7 -14.04 5.01 -2.26
C SER A 7 -14.75 4.41 -1.04
N HIS A 8 -14.77 3.09 -0.95
CA HIS A 8 -15.41 2.36 0.15
C HIS A 8 -14.65 2.47 1.49
N ASN A 9 -13.40 2.96 1.49
CA ASN A 9 -12.64 3.21 2.72
C ASN A 9 -11.94 4.58 2.70
N LYS A 10 -11.66 5.10 3.90
CA LYS A 10 -11.07 6.45 4.09
C LYS A 10 -9.65 6.57 3.54
N MET A 11 -8.87 5.48 3.59
CA MET A 11 -7.50 5.50 3.08
C MET A 11 -7.47 5.67 1.57
N LEU A 12 -8.21 4.83 0.85
CA LEU A 12 -8.31 4.84 -0.61
C LEU A 12 -8.92 6.15 -1.11
N ALA A 13 -9.97 6.65 -0.45
CA ALA A 13 -10.54 7.96 -0.77
C ALA A 13 -9.49 9.09 -0.67
N LYS A 14 -8.66 9.07 0.39
CA LYS A 14 -7.61 10.08 0.59
C LYS A 14 -6.47 9.98 -0.43
N LEU A 15 -6.15 8.77 -0.90
CA LEU A 15 -5.16 8.54 -1.95
C LEU A 15 -5.71 8.98 -3.32
N ALA A 16 -6.95 8.60 -3.63
CA ALA A 16 -7.64 8.95 -4.87
C ALA A 16 -7.76 10.47 -5.05
N SER A 17 -8.04 11.21 -3.96
CA SER A 17 -8.17 12.67 -4.00
C SER A 17 -6.88 13.41 -4.38
N ALA A 18 -5.73 12.74 -4.26
CA ALA A 18 -4.43 13.30 -4.63
C ALA A 18 -4.05 13.04 -6.09
N GLN A 19 -4.61 12.01 -6.74
CA GLN A 19 -4.12 11.53 -8.04
C GLN A 19 -4.43 12.43 -9.22
N ASN A 20 -5.60 13.08 -9.23
CA ASN A 20 -6.11 13.78 -10.41
C ASN A 20 -6.33 15.27 -10.13
N LYS A 21 -5.36 15.91 -9.49
CA LYS A 21 -5.41 17.36 -9.23
C LYS A 21 -4.99 18.15 -10.50
N PRO A 22 -5.45 19.41 -10.65
CA PRO A 22 -6.38 20.16 -9.80
C PRO A 22 -7.86 20.03 -10.27
N ASN A 23 -8.80 20.45 -9.42
CA ASN A 23 -10.24 20.62 -9.71
C ASN A 23 -11.00 19.39 -10.27
N LYS A 24 -10.63 18.17 -9.87
CA LYS A 24 -11.34 16.94 -10.30
C LYS A 24 -11.72 16.04 -9.13
N GLN A 25 -12.58 15.07 -9.42
CA GLN A 25 -12.96 14.00 -8.51
C GLN A 25 -12.47 12.66 -9.05
N THR A 26 -11.90 11.83 -8.17
CA THR A 26 -11.43 10.49 -8.51
C THR A 26 -12.29 9.46 -7.77
N ILE A 27 -12.93 8.56 -8.51
CA ILE A 27 -13.75 7.49 -7.93
C ILE A 27 -12.98 6.18 -8.04
N VAL A 28 -12.85 5.46 -6.93
CA VAL A 28 -12.23 4.13 -6.88
C VAL A 28 -13.32 3.11 -6.51
N PRO A 29 -13.97 2.48 -7.51
CA PRO A 29 -14.92 1.40 -7.25
C PRO A 29 -14.18 0.17 -6.71
N THR A 30 -14.89 -0.73 -6.04
CA THR A 30 -14.30 -1.96 -5.45
C THR A 30 -13.52 -2.78 -6.48
N ALA A 31 -14.03 -2.89 -7.71
CA ALA A 31 -13.34 -3.60 -8.80
C ALA A 31 -12.02 -2.92 -9.23
N GLY A 32 -11.86 -1.62 -9.00
CA GLY A 32 -10.65 -0.86 -9.33
C GLY A 32 -9.61 -0.80 -8.22
N VAL A 33 -9.90 -1.36 -7.04
CA VAL A 33 -8.98 -1.32 -5.89
C VAL A 33 -7.69 -2.06 -6.21
N GLN A 34 -7.77 -3.23 -6.85
CA GLN A 34 -6.59 -4.01 -7.19
C GLN A 34 -5.64 -3.25 -8.12
N SER A 35 -6.18 -2.67 -9.19
CA SER A 35 -5.40 -1.86 -10.14
C SER A 35 -4.79 -0.61 -9.50
N LEU A 36 -5.42 -0.07 -8.46
CA LEU A 36 -4.86 1.01 -7.66
C LEU A 36 -3.70 0.53 -6.80
N MET A 37 -3.85 -0.60 -6.11
CA MET A 37 -2.81 -1.17 -5.23
C MET A 37 -1.54 -1.57 -6.00
N GLU A 38 -1.69 -2.03 -7.25
CA GLU A 38 -0.57 -2.34 -8.16
C GLU A 38 0.29 -1.12 -8.50
N LYS A 39 -0.29 0.07 -8.48
CA LYS A 39 0.40 1.33 -8.82
C LYS A 39 0.76 2.15 -7.59
N LEU A 40 0.24 1.79 -6.42
CA LEU A 40 0.39 2.55 -5.18
C LEU A 40 1.77 2.26 -4.56
N PRO A 41 2.67 3.25 -4.47
CA PRO A 41 3.95 3.06 -3.81
C PRO A 41 3.72 2.76 -2.32
N LEU A 42 4.48 1.81 -1.77
CA LEU A 42 4.33 1.37 -0.39
C LEU A 42 4.49 2.55 0.60
N LYS A 43 5.41 3.46 0.31
CA LYS A 43 5.70 4.66 1.11
C LYS A 43 4.54 5.66 1.16
N SER A 44 3.62 5.61 0.20
CA SER A 44 2.42 6.45 0.16
C SER A 44 1.30 5.97 1.08
N ILE A 45 1.38 4.73 1.58
CA ILE A 45 0.44 4.19 2.57
C ILE A 45 0.67 4.89 3.90
N ARG A 46 -0.43 5.30 4.55
CA ARG A 46 -0.38 5.96 5.86
C ARG A 46 0.30 5.05 6.88
N GLY A 47 1.38 5.54 7.49
CA GLY A 47 2.17 4.79 8.48
C GLY A 47 3.44 4.14 7.91
N LEU A 48 3.59 4.08 6.58
CA LEU A 48 4.75 3.47 5.91
C LEU A 48 5.70 4.50 5.26
N GLY A 49 5.52 5.80 5.50
CA GLY A 49 6.43 6.84 4.99
C GLY A 49 7.73 7.03 5.80
N GLY A 50 7.85 6.38 6.97
CA GLY A 50 8.95 6.61 7.93
C GLY A 50 9.90 5.44 8.11
N LYS A 51 10.53 5.36 9.29
CA LYS A 51 11.42 4.24 9.68
C LYS A 51 10.72 2.87 9.57
N ALA A 52 9.47 2.80 10.02
CA ALA A 52 8.66 1.58 9.94
C ALA A 52 8.44 1.10 8.50
N GLY A 53 8.26 2.02 7.55
CA GLY A 53 8.12 1.65 6.14
C GLY A 53 9.41 1.09 5.54
N ARG A 54 10.56 1.65 5.92
CA ARG A 54 11.87 1.12 5.49
C ARG A 54 12.14 -0.27 6.04
N GLU A 55 11.72 -0.53 7.28
CA GLU A 55 11.79 -1.87 7.89
C GLU A 55 10.93 -2.87 7.09
N VAL A 56 9.69 -2.50 6.77
CA VAL A 56 8.79 -3.34 5.96
C VAL A 56 9.37 -3.62 4.57
N VAL A 57 9.89 -2.59 3.88
CA VAL A 57 10.57 -2.75 2.58
C VAL A 57 11.75 -3.72 2.68
N ARG A 58 12.61 -3.56 3.68
CA ARG A 58 13.77 -4.43 3.87
C ARG A 58 13.38 -5.89 4.08
N VAL A 59 12.38 -6.15 4.92
CA VAL A 59 11.88 -7.51 5.18
C VAL A 59 11.20 -8.09 3.95
N LEU A 60 10.42 -7.30 3.21
CA LEU A 60 9.85 -7.70 1.93
C LEU A 60 10.94 -8.09 0.93
N MET A 61 12.04 -7.34 0.86
CA MET A 61 13.16 -7.64 -0.04
C MET A 61 13.94 -8.90 0.35
N SER A 62 14.03 -9.22 1.65
CA SER A 62 14.69 -10.44 2.11
C SER A 62 13.83 -11.69 1.91
N GLU A 63 12.53 -11.61 2.19
CA GLU A 63 11.59 -12.74 2.11
C GLU A 63 11.10 -12.99 0.67
N ALA A 64 10.80 -11.93 -0.09
CA ALA A 64 10.55 -12.03 -1.54
C ALA A 64 11.85 -12.08 -2.37
N GLY A 65 12.99 -12.27 -1.69
CA GLY A 65 14.35 -12.50 -2.19
C GLY A 65 14.62 -12.10 -3.64
N LYS A 66 15.18 -10.91 -3.87
CA LYS A 66 15.83 -10.45 -5.14
C LYS A 66 15.04 -10.57 -6.46
N SER A 67 13.84 -11.16 -6.46
CA SER A 67 13.13 -11.56 -7.69
C SER A 67 12.35 -10.43 -8.34
N ILE A 68 12.20 -9.30 -7.63
CA ILE A 68 11.44 -8.15 -8.12
C ILE A 68 12.33 -7.23 -8.99
N GLY A 69 13.66 -7.25 -8.83
CA GLY A 69 14.56 -6.37 -9.59
C GLY A 69 14.22 -4.87 -9.49
N LYS A 70 13.39 -4.50 -8.51
CA LYS A 70 12.86 -3.15 -8.31
C LYS A 70 13.58 -2.49 -7.16
N ASP A 71 13.84 -1.20 -7.32
CA ASP A 71 14.39 -0.34 -6.29
C ASP A 71 13.49 -0.30 -5.05
N GLU A 72 14.06 0.07 -3.90
CA GLU A 72 13.32 0.26 -2.63
C GLU A 72 12.11 1.21 -2.77
N ASP A 73 12.20 2.16 -3.70
CA ASP A 73 11.13 3.12 -4.00
C ASP A 73 10.06 2.58 -4.95
N SER A 74 10.35 1.51 -5.67
CA SER A 74 9.47 0.93 -6.69
C SER A 74 8.58 -0.20 -6.15
N LEU A 75 8.66 -0.50 -4.86
CA LEU A 75 7.77 -1.44 -4.18
C LEU A 75 6.38 -0.85 -4.01
N THR A 76 5.38 -1.69 -4.29
CA THR A 76 3.97 -1.31 -4.35
C THR A 76 3.14 -2.03 -3.29
N ALA A 77 1.92 -1.55 -3.05
CA ALA A 77 0.99 -2.20 -2.14
C ALA A 77 0.65 -3.65 -2.57
N ALA A 78 0.61 -3.91 -3.89
CA ALA A 78 0.42 -5.26 -4.42
C ALA A 78 1.56 -6.22 -4.05
N ASP A 79 2.79 -5.75 -3.91
CA ASP A 79 3.91 -6.60 -3.47
C ASP A 79 3.69 -7.06 -2.02
N LEU A 80 3.10 -6.22 -1.17
CA LEU A 80 2.73 -6.56 0.20
C LEU A 80 1.56 -7.58 0.25
N GLN A 81 0.60 -7.49 -0.67
CA GLN A 81 -0.53 -8.45 -0.76
C GLN A 81 -0.11 -9.89 -1.10
N ARG A 82 1.08 -10.08 -1.70
CA ARG A 82 1.59 -11.42 -2.03
C ARG A 82 2.00 -12.22 -0.80
N ILE A 83 2.28 -11.55 0.31
CA ILE A 83 2.62 -12.20 1.58
C ILE A 83 1.32 -12.68 2.23
N SER A 84 1.32 -13.92 2.74
CA SER A 84 0.18 -14.46 3.46
C SER A 84 -0.03 -13.75 4.80
N ASP A 85 -1.27 -13.70 5.29
CA ASP A 85 -1.57 -13.03 6.56
C ASP A 85 -0.82 -13.69 7.75
N THR A 86 -0.63 -15.01 7.69
CA THR A 86 0.16 -15.77 8.67
C THR A 86 1.64 -15.38 8.63
N ASP A 87 2.21 -15.19 7.44
CA ASP A 87 3.61 -14.79 7.30
C ASP A 87 3.81 -13.34 7.72
N MET A 88 2.86 -12.44 7.44
CA MET A 88 2.93 -11.06 7.94
C MET A 88 2.96 -11.00 9.46
N VAL A 89 2.13 -11.81 10.13
CA VAL A 89 2.12 -11.91 11.60
C VAL A 89 3.43 -12.50 12.13
N ARG A 90 3.97 -13.52 11.46
CA ARG A 90 5.25 -14.14 11.82
C ARG A 90 6.43 -13.18 11.67
N LEU A 91 6.47 -12.39 10.60
CA LEU A 91 7.59 -11.51 10.26
C LEU A 91 7.57 -10.19 11.04
N PHE A 92 6.39 -9.59 11.22
CA PHE A 92 6.27 -8.26 11.82
C PHE A 92 5.68 -8.28 13.24
N GLY A 93 5.30 -9.45 13.74
CA GLY A 93 4.63 -9.65 15.04
C GLY A 93 3.11 -9.43 14.96
N GLN A 94 2.40 -9.86 16.01
CA GLN A 94 0.93 -9.94 16.03
C GLN A 94 0.23 -8.62 15.63
N GLN A 95 0.57 -7.52 16.29
CA GLN A 95 -0.11 -6.24 16.10
C GLN A 95 0.18 -5.64 14.71
N ARG A 96 1.46 -5.60 14.32
CA ARG A 96 1.90 -4.98 13.07
C ARG A 96 1.55 -5.84 11.85
N GLY A 97 1.72 -7.17 11.94
CA GLY A 97 1.38 -8.08 10.85
C GLY A 97 -0.11 -8.08 10.52
N THR A 98 -0.97 -8.13 11.54
CA THR A 98 -2.44 -8.02 11.35
C THR A 98 -2.82 -6.68 10.72
N TRP A 99 -2.15 -5.60 11.12
CA TRP A 99 -2.37 -4.28 10.54
C TRP A 99 -1.91 -4.21 9.06
N LEU A 100 -0.74 -4.77 8.72
CA LEU A 100 -0.24 -4.82 7.34
C LEU A 100 -1.14 -5.66 6.42
N ALA A 101 -1.67 -6.78 6.92
CA ALA A 101 -2.62 -7.60 6.16
C ALA A 101 -3.91 -6.83 5.86
N ARG A 102 -4.41 -6.05 6.84
CA ARG A 102 -5.59 -5.20 6.66
C ARG A 102 -5.33 -3.98 5.78
N VAL A 103 -4.12 -3.42 5.79
CA VAL A 103 -3.82 -2.19 5.03
C VAL A 103 -3.56 -2.47 3.55
N SER A 104 -3.09 -3.68 3.25
CA SER A 104 -2.77 -4.11 1.89
C SER A 104 -3.98 -4.60 1.12
N ARG A 105 -5.09 -4.97 1.78
CA ARG A 105 -6.33 -5.51 1.17
C ARG A 105 -7.51 -4.54 1.31
#